data_AF-A1BDF8-F1
#
_entry.id   AF-A1BDF8-F1
#
_cell.length_a   1.000
_cell.length_b   1.000
_cell.length_c   1.000
_cell.angle_alpha   90.00
_cell.angle_beta   90.00
_cell.angle_gamma   90.00
#
_symmetry.space_group_name_H-M   'P 1'
#
loop_
_entity.id
_entity.type
_entity.pdbx_description
1 polymer ?
#
loop_
_entity_poly.entity_id
_entity_poly.type
_entity_poly.pdbx_seq_one_letter_code
_entity_poly.pdbx_strand_id
1 'polypeptide(L)'
;MSVNPVDLNKLRSAHANLYETVVAISKRAKKIHEEERAELEEKLLPYKEMIRNPGSESESDKVFPEQIAISLEFESREKASQKAVAGYLQHRYDYTLGKIAEPKVTPIEDDETDGD
;
A
#
# COMPACT_ATOMS: atom_id res chain seq x y z
N MET A 1 -18.21 -7.99 -4.56
CA MET A 1 -17.72 -7.29 -3.35
C MET A 1 -18.82 -6.35 -2.88
N SER A 2 -19.27 -6.45 -1.62
CA SER A 2 -20.21 -5.49 -1.05
C SER A 2 -19.46 -4.23 -0.61
N VAL A 3 -20.08 -3.06 -0.80
CA VAL A 3 -19.55 -1.79 -0.31
C VAL A 3 -20.18 -1.53 1.06
N ASN A 4 -19.37 -1.43 2.10
CA ASN A 4 -19.83 -1.08 3.44
C ASN A 4 -19.74 0.44 3.60
N PRO A 5 -20.88 1.14 3.77
CA PRO A 5 -20.86 2.58 3.95
C PRO A 5 -20.15 2.97 5.24
N VAL A 6 -19.39 4.05 5.18
CA VAL A 6 -18.64 4.60 6.31
C VAL A 6 -19.31 5.88 6.78
N ASP A 7 -19.51 6.01 8.09
CA ASP A 7 -20.06 7.23 8.68
C ASP A 7 -19.02 8.37 8.63
N LEU A 8 -19.27 9.35 7.79
CA LEU A 8 -18.39 10.50 7.58
C LEU A 8 -18.25 11.39 8.82
N ASN A 9 -19.26 11.40 9.71
CA ASN A 9 -19.17 12.20 10.93
C ASN A 9 -18.08 11.68 11.86
N LYS A 10 -17.87 10.35 11.88
CA LYS A 10 -16.78 9.71 12.62
C LYS A 10 -15.40 10.00 12.04
N LEU A 11 -15.32 10.26 10.73
CA LEU A 11 -14.05 10.66 10.09
C LEU A 11 -13.70 12.13 10.36
N ARG A 12 -14.71 12.99 10.54
CA ARG A 12 -14.53 14.42 10.83
C ARG A 12 -14.24 14.72 12.30
N SER A 13 -14.44 13.77 13.22
CA SER A 13 -14.21 14.01 14.65
C SER A 13 -12.73 14.17 15.00
N ALA A 14 -11.83 13.58 14.22
CA ALA A 14 -10.39 13.61 14.48
C ALA A 14 -9.66 14.77 13.78
N HIS A 15 -10.07 15.17 12.56
CA HIS A 15 -9.45 16.26 11.81
C HIS A 15 -10.47 17.15 11.12
N ALA A 16 -10.12 18.42 10.94
CA ALA A 16 -10.98 19.43 10.34
C ALA A 16 -11.30 19.15 8.86
N ASN A 17 -10.33 18.61 8.11
CA ASN A 17 -10.46 18.34 6.68
C ASN A 17 -10.68 16.84 6.40
N LEU A 18 -11.86 16.51 5.89
CA LEU A 18 -12.22 15.14 5.52
C LEU A 18 -11.34 14.58 4.39
N TYR A 19 -10.95 15.42 3.42
CA TYR A 19 -10.19 14.96 2.26
C TYR A 19 -8.77 14.54 2.62
N GLU A 20 -8.14 15.24 3.58
CA GLU A 20 -6.83 14.86 4.12
C GLU A 20 -6.91 13.49 4.79
N THR A 21 -7.97 13.24 5.57
CA THR A 21 -8.24 11.95 6.18
C THR A 21 -8.40 10.84 5.13
N VAL A 22 -9.14 11.10 4.05
CA VAL A 22 -9.28 10.12 2.95
C VAL A 22 -7.93 9.81 2.29
N VAL A 23 -7.10 10.82 2.04
CA VAL A 23 -5.76 10.63 1.47
C VAL A 23 -4.86 9.83 2.42
N ALA A 24 -4.92 10.13 3.73
CA ALA A 24 -4.15 9.39 4.74
C ALA A 24 -4.55 7.92 4.81
N ILE A 25 -5.85 7.62 4.86
CA ILE A 25 -6.39 6.26 4.83
C ILE A 25 -5.95 5.54 3.55
N SER A 26 -6.00 6.21 2.39
CA SER A 26 -5.59 5.63 1.11
C SER A 26 -4.10 5.28 1.08
N LYS A 27 -3.25 6.15 1.62
CA LYS A 27 -1.80 5.86 1.78
C LYS A 27 -1.58 4.68 2.72
N ARG A 28 -2.35 4.57 3.81
CA ARG A 28 -2.26 3.43 4.72
C ARG A 28 -2.71 2.13 4.06
N ALA A 29 -3.80 2.16 3.30
CA ALA A 29 -4.28 1.01 2.52
C ALA A 29 -3.22 0.51 1.53
N LYS A 30 -2.52 1.42 0.85
CA LYS A 30 -1.41 1.07 -0.05
C LYS A 30 -0.28 0.35 0.69
N LYS A 31 0.13 0.85 1.86
CA LYS A 31 1.16 0.18 2.70
C LYS A 31 0.74 -1.22 3.13
N ILE A 32 -0.49 -1.38 3.62
CA ILE A 32 -1.04 -2.70 4.02
C ILE A 32 -1.02 -3.66 2.83
N HIS A 33 -1.44 -3.20 1.65
CA HIS A 33 -1.42 -4.03 0.45
C HIS A 33 0.01 -4.42 0.02
N GLU A 34 0.97 -3.51 0.11
CA GLU A 34 2.39 -3.81 -0.17
C GLU A 34 2.96 -4.84 0.81
N GLU A 35 2.65 -4.70 2.10
CA GLU A 35 3.01 -5.67 3.15
C GLU A 35 2.40 -7.06 2.88
N GLU A 36 1.10 -7.13 2.58
CA GLU A 36 0.41 -8.39 2.25
C GLU A 36 0.94 -9.02 0.96
N ARG A 37 1.26 -8.21 -0.04
CA ARG A 37 1.83 -8.70 -1.29
C ARG A 37 3.22 -9.31 -1.05
N ALA A 38 4.06 -8.65 -0.24
CA ALA A 38 5.37 -9.18 0.09
C ALA A 38 5.26 -10.49 0.88
N GLU A 39 4.35 -10.58 1.86
CA GLU A 39 4.07 -11.82 2.61
C GLU A 39 3.62 -12.95 1.69
N LEU A 40 2.74 -12.67 0.73
CA LEU A 40 2.30 -13.65 -0.25
C LEU A 40 3.45 -14.11 -1.15
N GLU A 41 4.26 -13.18 -1.66
CA GLU A 41 5.39 -13.49 -2.53
C GLU A 41 6.42 -14.38 -1.82
N GLU A 42 6.70 -14.11 -0.53
CA GLU A 42 7.57 -14.93 0.32
C GLU A 42 7.01 -16.35 0.51
N LYS A 43 5.72 -16.47 0.88
CA LYS A 43 5.06 -17.78 1.06
C LYS A 43 4.99 -18.60 -0.21
N LEU A 44 4.92 -17.96 -1.38
CA LEU A 44 4.88 -18.62 -2.67
C LEU A 44 6.27 -18.94 -3.24
N LEU A 45 7.35 -18.42 -2.65
CA LEU A 45 8.71 -18.59 -3.13
C LEU A 45 9.15 -20.07 -3.27
N PRO A 46 8.90 -20.96 -2.27
CA PRO A 46 9.33 -22.36 -2.36
C PRO A 46 8.71 -23.10 -3.55
N TYR A 47 7.43 -22.86 -3.83
CA TYR A 47 6.72 -23.49 -4.95
C TYR A 47 7.21 -22.98 -6.31
N LYS A 48 7.60 -21.70 -6.39
CA LYS A 48 8.22 -21.13 -7.60
C LYS A 48 9.59 -21.74 -7.88
N GLU A 49 10.38 -22.04 -6.85
CA GLU A 49 11.69 -22.68 -7.00
C GLU A 49 11.59 -24.15 -7.43
N MET A 50 10.60 -24.88 -6.90
CA MET A 50 10.32 -26.27 -7.27
C MET A 50 9.99 -26.43 -8.76
N ILE A 51 9.20 -25.50 -9.32
CA ILE A 51 8.82 -25.47 -10.75
C ILE A 51 10.03 -25.16 -11.64
N ARG A 52 11.02 -24.41 -11.15
CA ARG A 52 12.15 -23.91 -11.94
C ARG A 52 13.30 -24.94 -12.08
N ASN A 53 13.19 -26.10 -11.45
CA ASN A 53 14.26 -27.10 -11.43
C ASN A 53 14.32 -27.86 -12.78
N PRO A 54 15.38 -27.71 -13.60
CA PRO A 54 15.42 -28.17 -14.99
C PRO A 54 15.48 -29.69 -15.18
N GLY A 55 15.54 -30.48 -14.11
CA GLY A 55 15.45 -31.95 -14.17
C GLY A 55 14.02 -32.50 -14.17
N SER A 56 13.02 -31.63 -14.09
CA SER A 56 11.63 -31.97 -13.77
C SER A 56 10.63 -31.29 -14.71
N GLU A 57 10.87 -31.35 -16.02
CA GLU A 57 9.94 -30.78 -17.02
C GLU A 57 8.49 -31.27 -16.82
N SER A 58 8.29 -32.49 -16.32
CA SER A 58 6.99 -33.08 -15.96
C SER A 58 6.35 -32.55 -14.66
N GLU A 59 7.09 -31.83 -13.82
CA GLU A 59 6.59 -31.19 -12.58
C GLU A 59 6.33 -29.69 -12.77
N SER A 60 6.82 -29.09 -13.86
CA SER A 60 6.69 -27.65 -14.11
C SER A 60 5.23 -27.17 -14.32
N ASP A 61 4.34 -28.07 -14.73
CA ASP A 61 2.89 -27.85 -14.86
C ASP A 61 2.09 -28.22 -13.61
N LYS A 62 2.73 -28.74 -12.55
CA LYS A 62 2.02 -29.17 -11.34
C LYS A 62 1.73 -27.96 -10.44
N VAL A 63 0.45 -27.63 -10.32
CA VAL A 63 -0.02 -26.72 -9.27
C VAL A 63 -0.12 -27.49 -7.98
N PHE A 64 0.66 -27.09 -6.97
CA PHE A 64 0.64 -27.73 -5.65
C PHE A 64 -0.65 -27.34 -4.90
N PRO A 65 -1.34 -28.29 -4.23
CA PRO A 65 -2.52 -27.98 -3.42
C PRO A 65 -2.26 -26.91 -2.35
N GLU A 66 -1.06 -26.88 -1.78
CA GLU A 66 -0.64 -25.90 -0.78
C GLU A 66 -0.53 -24.48 -1.38
N GLN A 67 -0.01 -24.35 -2.61
CA GLN A 67 0.02 -23.08 -3.34
C GLN A 67 -1.39 -22.49 -3.54
N ILE A 68 -2.35 -23.35 -3.87
CA ILE A 68 -3.76 -22.96 -4.03
C ILE A 68 -4.33 -22.54 -2.66
N ALA A 69 -4.05 -23.32 -1.61
CA ALA A 69 -4.52 -23.02 -0.26
C ALA A 69 -4.02 -21.65 0.23
N ILE A 70 -2.73 -21.33 0.00
CA ILE A 70 -2.15 -20.01 0.32
C ILE A 70 -2.87 -18.92 -0.47
N SER A 71 -3.08 -19.11 -1.78
CA SER A 71 -3.75 -18.11 -2.62
C SER A 71 -5.18 -17.84 -2.15
N LEU A 72 -5.94 -18.90 -1.82
CA LEU A 72 -7.30 -18.80 -1.28
C LEU A 72 -7.34 -18.11 0.09
N GLU A 73 -6.36 -18.39 0.96
CA GLU A 73 -6.25 -17.71 2.26
C GLU A 73 -6.17 -16.19 2.04
N PHE A 74 -5.27 -15.72 1.18
CA PHE A 74 -5.08 -14.29 0.91
C PHE A 74 -6.26 -13.66 0.16
N GLU A 75 -6.94 -14.40 -0.71
CA GLU A 75 -8.16 -13.93 -1.36
C GLU A 75 -9.31 -13.70 -0.37
N SER A 76 -9.42 -14.57 0.65
CA SER A 76 -10.44 -14.50 1.71
C SER A 76 -10.19 -13.37 2.73
N ARG A 77 -8.98 -12.81 2.79
CA ARG A 77 -8.64 -11.72 3.71
C ARG A 77 -9.44 -10.46 3.37
N GLU A 78 -9.78 -9.71 4.42
CA GLU A 78 -10.40 -8.39 4.28
C GLU A 78 -9.50 -7.46 3.44
N LYS A 79 -10.10 -6.66 2.54
CA LYS A 79 -9.34 -5.79 1.64
C LYS A 79 -8.58 -4.72 2.42
N ALA A 80 -7.37 -4.40 1.96
CA ALA A 80 -6.51 -3.39 2.56
C ALA A 80 -7.20 -2.03 2.80
N SER A 81 -8.11 -1.61 1.91
CA SER A 81 -8.91 -0.40 2.08
C SER A 81 -9.86 -0.46 3.29
N GLN A 82 -10.56 -1.58 3.47
CA GLN A 82 -11.46 -1.80 4.61
C GLN A 82 -10.66 -1.88 5.92
N LYS A 83 -9.54 -2.62 5.93
CA LYS A 83 -8.61 -2.67 7.07
C LYS A 83 -8.07 -1.29 7.45
N ALA A 84 -7.72 -0.46 6.45
CA ALA A 84 -7.24 0.90 6.69
C ALA A 84 -8.32 1.78 7.32
N VAL A 85 -9.55 1.76 6.79
CA VAL A 85 -10.68 2.50 7.37
C VAL A 85 -10.96 2.05 8.79
N ALA A 86 -11.06 0.74 9.03
CA ALA A 86 -11.29 0.19 10.36
C ALA A 86 -10.17 0.56 11.34
N GLY A 87 -8.91 0.48 10.91
CA GLY A 87 -7.76 0.89 11.72
C GLY A 87 -7.79 2.37 12.10
N TYR A 88 -8.24 3.24 11.20
CA TYR A 88 -8.39 4.66 11.48
C TYR A 88 -9.51 4.93 12.49
N LEU A 89 -10.70 4.35 12.27
CA LEU A 89 -11.85 4.49 13.16
C LEU A 89 -11.61 3.91 14.57
N GLN A 90 -10.72 2.92 14.68
CA GLN A 90 -10.29 2.32 15.95
C GLN A 90 -9.10 3.07 16.58
N HIS A 91 -8.66 4.20 16.02
CA HIS A 91 -7.52 4.99 16.48
C HIS A 91 -6.20 4.19 16.57
N ARG A 92 -6.01 3.17 15.72
CA ARG A 92 -4.75 2.40 15.65
C ARG A 92 -3.61 3.16 14.99
N TYR A 93 -3.94 4.18 14.21
CA TYR A 93 -2.98 5.10 13.61
C TYR A 93 -3.64 6.45 13.40
N ASP A 94 -2.82 7.48 13.25
CA ASP A 94 -3.24 8.81 12.89
C ASP A 94 -2.24 9.43 11.90
N TYR A 95 -2.56 10.59 11.33
CA TYR A 95 -1.69 11.34 10.44
C TYR A 95 -1.40 12.73 10.96
N THR A 96 -0.23 13.24 10.60
CA THR A 96 0.16 14.63 10.85
C THR A 96 0.49 15.31 9.53
N LEU A 97 0.21 16.61 9.45
CA LEU A 97 0.60 17.40 8.30
C LEU A 97 2.10 17.67 8.37
N GLY A 98 2.82 17.33 7.30
CA GLY A 98 4.20 17.73 7.14
C GLY A 98 4.28 19.26 7.09
N LYS A 99 5.27 19.84 7.77
CA LYS A 99 5.56 21.27 7.62
C LYS A 99 5.79 21.56 6.15
N ILE A 100 5.12 22.58 5.62
CA ILE A 100 5.32 23.05 4.25
C ILE A 100 6.80 23.42 4.13
N ALA A 101 7.55 22.70 3.29
CA ALA A 101 8.93 23.07 3.02
C ALA A 101 8.91 24.44 2.34
N GLU A 102 9.55 25.43 2.96
CA GLU A 102 9.69 26.75 2.35
C GLU A 102 10.36 26.59 0.96
N PRO A 103 9.85 27.27 -0.07
CA PRO A 103 10.43 27.17 -1.40
C PRO A 103 11.89 27.64 -1.33
N LYS A 104 12.83 26.76 -1.66
CA LYS A 104 14.23 27.15 -1.87
C LYS A 104 14.26 28.20 -2.96
N VAL A 105 14.48 29.45 -2.57
CA VAL A 105 14.81 30.53 -3.51
C VAL A 105 16.16 30.17 -4.12
N THR A 106 16.16 29.73 -5.38
CA THR A 106 17.39 29.61 -6.15
C THR A 106 17.91 31.02 -6.42
N PRO A 107 19.16 31.36 -6.05
CA PRO A 107 19.76 32.61 -6.47
C PRO A 107 19.77 32.62 -8.00
N ILE A 108 19.21 33.67 -8.59
CA ILE A 108 19.36 33.97 -10.00
C ILE A 108 20.83 34.42 -10.13
N GLU A 109 21.66 33.66 -10.81
CA GLU A 109 23.00 34.12 -11.20
C GLU A 109 22.80 35.29 -12.16
N ASP A 110 23.22 36.47 -11.72
CA ASP A 110 23.23 37.68 -12.55
C ASP A 110 24.15 37.40 -13.75
N ASP A 111 23.54 37.44 -14.94
CA ASP A 111 24.19 37.34 -16.25
C ASP A 111 25.28 38.41 -16.32
N GLU A 112 26.56 37.99 -16.28
CA GLU A 112 27.68 38.91 -16.45
C GLU A 112 27.57 39.53 -17.85
N THR A 113 27.21 40.81 -17.86
CA THR A 113 27.26 41.67 -19.03
C THR A 113 28.71 41.77 -19.51
N ASP A 114 29.07 41.04 -20.58
CA ASP A 114 30.27 41.32 -21.37
C ASP A 114 30.10 42.70 -22.03
N GLY A 115 30.76 43.69 -21.42
CA GLY A 115 30.92 45.05 -21.94
C GLY A 115 32.30 45.24 -22.57
N ASP A 116 32.25 45.79 -23.80
CA ASP A 116 33.29 46.45 -24.63
C ASP A 116 34.63 45.74 -24.95
#